data_AF-A0A965UCA9-F1
#
_entry.id   AF-A0A965UCA9-F1
#
_cell.length_a   1.000
_cell.length_b   1.000
_cell.length_c   1.000
_cell.angle_alpha   90.00
_cell.angle_beta   90.00
_cell.angle_gamma   90.00
#
_symmetry.space_group_name_H-M   'P 1'
#
loop_
_entity.id
_entity.type
_entity.pdbx_description
1 polymer ?
#
loop_
_entity_poly.entity_id
_entity_poly.type
_entity_poly.pdbx_seq_one_letter_code
_entity_poly.pdbx_strand_id
1 'polypeptide(L)'
;MILLITAAVLGGTLFANALSVRAQATGRVQITSIETSAFPSLSVQFEAYDDQGQFIQDLLPADVTLYENELEQTVDSLEIRNPGVQFTLAINGGPD
;
A
#
# COMPACT_ATOMS: atom_id res chain seq x y z
N MET A 1 2.79 -13.00 54.31
CA MET A 1 2.25 -13.56 53.04
C MET A 1 1.71 -12.44 52.15
N ILE A 2 2.48 -11.37 51.92
CA ILE A 2 2.15 -10.26 51.00
C ILE A 2 3.37 -9.99 50.11
N LEU A 3 4.60 -10.15 50.64
CA LEU A 3 5.85 -10.02 49.90
C LEU A 3 6.09 -11.08 48.80
N LEU A 4 5.50 -12.28 48.94
CA LEU A 4 5.66 -13.36 47.96
C LEU A 4 4.76 -13.19 46.73
N ILE A 5 3.67 -12.42 46.84
CA ILE A 5 2.72 -12.20 45.74
C ILE A 5 3.29 -11.16 44.76
N THR A 6 4.02 -10.16 45.25
CA THR A 6 4.67 -9.13 44.42
C THR A 6 5.76 -9.66 43.51
N ALA A 7 6.53 -10.68 43.94
CA ALA A 7 7.56 -11.31 43.10
C ALA A 7 6.96 -12.12 41.95
N ALA A 8 5.81 -12.78 42.17
CA ALA A 8 5.14 -13.57 41.14
C ALA A 8 4.52 -12.69 40.03
N VAL A 9 3.97 -11.52 40.40
CA VAL A 9 3.40 -10.58 39.43
C VAL A 9 4.48 -9.93 38.57
N LEU A 10 5.65 -9.62 39.15
CA LEU A 10 6.77 -9.02 38.42
C LEU A 10 7.46 -10.01 37.46
N GLY A 11 7.47 -11.30 37.81
CA GLY A 11 7.99 -12.37 36.94
C GLY A 11 7.08 -12.67 35.75
N GLY A 12 5.76 -12.61 35.92
CA GLY A 12 4.79 -12.90 34.85
C GLY A 12 4.74 -11.84 33.75
N THR A 13 5.01 -10.58 34.07
CA THR A 13 4.98 -9.47 33.09
C THR A 13 6.21 -9.41 32.17
N LEU A 14 7.32 -10.04 32.55
CA LEU A 14 8.56 -10.01 31.75
C LEU A 14 8.51 -10.97 30.54
N PHE A 15 7.68 -12.01 30.58
CA PHE A 15 7.56 -13.00 29.49
C PHE A 15 6.40 -12.74 28.51
N ALA A 16 5.56 -11.72 28.76
CA ALA A 16 4.40 -11.41 27.90
C ALA A 16 4.74 -10.57 26.65
N ASN A 17 6.00 -10.13 26.47
CA ASN A 17 6.40 -9.19 25.42
C ASN A 17 6.82 -9.82 24.09
N ALA A 18 6.58 -11.12 23.88
CA ALA A 18 6.90 -11.81 22.63
C ALA A 18 5.70 -11.94 21.67
N LEU A 19 4.65 -11.15 21.86
CA LEU A 19 3.61 -11.05 20.83
C LEU A 19 4.20 -10.26 19.66
N SER A 20 4.27 -10.89 18.49
CA SER A 20 4.61 -10.20 17.25
C SER A 20 3.62 -9.04 17.07
N VAL A 21 4.09 -7.82 17.31
CA VAL A 21 3.41 -6.61 16.81
C VAL A 21 3.43 -6.75 15.30
N ARG A 22 2.31 -7.19 14.73
CA ARG A 22 2.08 -7.02 13.30
C ARG A 22 2.01 -5.52 13.10
N ALA A 23 3.06 -4.94 12.52
CA ALA A 23 3.04 -3.58 12.03
C ALA A 23 1.71 -3.41 11.28
N GLN A 24 0.94 -2.40 11.67
CA GLN A 24 -0.37 -2.10 11.10
C GLN A 24 -0.19 -2.12 9.58
N ALA A 25 -0.81 -3.12 8.94
CA ALA A 25 -0.86 -3.12 7.50
C ALA A 25 -1.69 -1.90 7.14
N THR A 26 -1.03 -0.86 6.68
CA THR A 26 -1.65 0.37 6.22
C THR A 26 -1.74 0.25 4.71
N GLY A 27 -2.86 0.68 4.14
CA GLY A 27 -2.98 0.79 2.69
C GLY A 27 -1.82 1.59 2.11
N ARG A 28 -1.40 1.28 0.90
CA ARG A 28 -0.28 1.97 0.25
C ARG A 28 -0.72 2.59 -1.07
N VAL A 29 -0.09 3.70 -1.40
CA VAL A 29 -0.14 4.31 -2.72
C VAL A 29 1.28 4.29 -3.29
N GLN A 30 1.42 3.82 -4.51
CA GLN A 30 2.68 3.79 -5.23
C GLN A 30 2.53 4.56 -6.54
N ILE A 31 3.29 5.65 -6.70
CA ILE A 31 3.36 6.40 -7.96
C ILE A 31 4.22 5.59 -8.93
N THR A 32 3.69 5.31 -10.12
CA THR A 32 4.35 4.53 -11.17
C THR A 32 4.90 5.40 -12.29
N SER A 33 4.29 6.55 -12.56
CA SER A 33 4.79 7.54 -13.51
C SER A 33 4.27 8.95 -13.22
N ILE A 34 5.03 9.96 -13.63
CA ILE A 34 4.63 11.37 -13.62
C ILE A 34 4.99 11.95 -15.00
N GLU A 35 3.98 12.45 -15.72
CA GLU A 35 4.14 13.12 -17.01
C GLU A 35 3.94 14.63 -16.84
N THR A 36 4.97 15.40 -17.19
CA THR A 36 5.02 16.86 -17.00
C THR A 36 5.19 17.65 -18.31
N SER A 37 5.19 16.95 -19.45
CA SER A 37 5.45 17.53 -20.78
C SER A 37 4.40 18.57 -21.20
N ALA A 38 3.21 18.55 -20.60
CA ALA A 38 2.09 19.44 -20.89
C ALA A 38 1.85 20.50 -19.80
N PHE A 39 2.89 20.89 -19.05
CA PHE A 39 2.79 21.89 -17.98
C PHE A 39 2.02 23.15 -18.44
N PRO A 40 1.04 23.65 -17.66
CA PRO A 40 0.78 23.32 -16.24
C PRO A 40 -0.06 22.06 -16.01
N SER A 41 -0.50 21.35 -17.06
CA SER A 41 -1.19 20.07 -16.89
C SER A 41 -0.20 18.97 -16.52
N LEU A 42 -0.51 18.24 -15.44
CA LEU A 42 0.26 17.10 -14.98
C LEU A 42 -0.59 15.83 -15.12
N SER A 43 0.04 14.69 -15.38
CA SER A 43 -0.63 13.39 -15.30
C SER A 43 0.18 12.45 -14.44
N VAL A 44 -0.45 11.91 -13.39
CA VAL A 44 0.19 10.98 -12.45
C VAL A 44 -0.48 9.63 -12.60
N GLN A 45 0.34 8.58 -12.74
CA GLN A 45 -0.11 7.21 -12.67
C GLN A 45 0.28 6.64 -11.31
N PHE A 46 -0.65 5.97 -10.65
CA PHE A 46 -0.41 5.36 -9.36
C PHE A 46 -1.20 4.05 -9.21
N GLU A 47 -0.75 3.24 -8.26
CA GLU A 47 -1.47 2.06 -7.79
C GLU A 47 -1.81 2.25 -6.31
N ALA A 48 -3.04 1.94 -5.92
CA ALA A 48 -3.49 2.00 -4.54
C ALA A 48 -3.93 0.63 -4.04
N TYR A 49 -3.51 0.27 -2.84
CA TYR A 49 -3.83 -1.00 -2.21
C TYR A 49 -4.34 -0.77 -0.79
N ASP A 50 -5.31 -1.57 -0.35
CA ASP A 50 -5.83 -1.55 1.03
C ASP A 50 -4.87 -2.22 2.03
N ASP A 51 -5.30 -2.31 3.30
CA ASP A 51 -4.55 -2.97 4.38
C ASP A 51 -4.38 -4.48 4.20
N GLN A 52 -5.19 -5.11 3.35
CA GLN A 52 -5.09 -6.51 2.97
C GLN A 52 -4.21 -6.72 1.73
N GLY A 53 -3.72 -5.64 1.12
CA GLY A 53 -2.94 -5.65 -0.10
C GLY A 53 -3.78 -5.87 -1.36
N GLN A 54 -5.10 -5.68 -1.31
CA GLN A 54 -5.98 -5.73 -2.48
C GLN A 54 -5.93 -4.40 -3.23
N PHE A 55 -5.89 -4.46 -4.55
CA PHE A 55 -5.92 -3.27 -5.41
C PHE A 55 -7.30 -2.62 -5.35
N ILE A 56 -7.34 -1.31 -5.09
CA ILE A 56 -8.57 -0.52 -4.99
C ILE A 56 -8.97 -0.07 -6.40
N GLN A 57 -10.12 -0.54 -6.89
CA GLN A 57 -10.54 -0.37 -8.30
C GLN A 57 -11.54 0.76 -8.52
N ASP A 58 -12.18 1.21 -7.45
CA ASP A 58 -13.38 2.04 -7.44
C ASP A 58 -13.15 3.41 -6.79
N LEU A 59 -11.91 3.90 -6.83
CA LEU A 59 -11.57 5.25 -6.39
C LEU A 59 -12.32 6.30 -7.21
N LEU A 60 -12.92 7.25 -6.51
CA LEU A 60 -13.48 8.49 -7.07
C LEU A 60 -12.43 9.60 -6.99
N PRO A 61 -12.52 10.65 -7.84
CA PRO A 61 -11.64 11.81 -7.73
C PRO A 61 -11.62 12.44 -6.32
N ALA A 62 -12.75 12.39 -5.61
CA ALA A 62 -12.88 12.91 -4.24
C ALA A 62 -12.14 12.08 -3.18
N ASP A 63 -11.75 10.85 -3.49
CA ASP A 63 -10.96 9.98 -2.60
C ASP A 63 -9.46 10.25 -2.71
N VAL A 64 -9.04 11.09 -3.67
CA VAL A 64 -7.63 11.39 -3.94
C VAL A 64 -7.35 12.85 -3.61
N THR A 65 -6.43 13.07 -2.67
CA THR A 65 -5.88 14.40 -2.39
C THR A 65 -4.48 14.51 -2.96
N LEU A 66 -4.28 15.46 -3.86
CA LEU A 66 -2.97 15.78 -4.44
C LEU A 66 -2.38 16.99 -3.74
N TYR A 67 -1.09 16.93 -3.39
CA TYR A 67 -0.36 18.08 -2.87
C TYR A 67 0.80 18.44 -3.79
N GLU A 68 0.89 19.72 -4.15
CA GLU A 68 2.05 20.31 -4.81
C GLU A 68 2.60 21.42 -3.91
N ASN A 69 3.88 21.33 -3.53
CA ASN A 69 4.51 22.29 -2.62
C ASN A 69 3.71 22.52 -1.32
N GLU A 70 3.22 21.43 -0.72
CA GLU A 70 2.39 21.45 0.51
C GLU A 70 1.00 22.09 0.33
N LEU A 71 0.64 22.49 -0.90
CA LEU A 71 -0.66 23.04 -1.24
C LEU A 71 -1.52 21.98 -1.92
N GLU A 72 -2.75 21.81 -1.42
CA GLU A 72 -3.73 20.92 -2.02
C GLU A 72 -4.09 21.39 -3.44
N GLN A 73 -4.07 20.46 -4.38
CA GLN A 73 -4.42 20.66 -5.78
C GLN A 73 -5.71 19.92 -6.11
N THR A 74 -6.48 20.50 -7.03
CA THR A 74 -7.69 19.84 -7.53
C THR A 74 -7.32 18.71 -8.48
N VAL A 75 -7.94 17.54 -8.31
CA VAL A 75 -7.84 16.43 -9.26
C VAL A 75 -8.94 16.61 -10.31
N ASP A 76 -8.54 16.96 -11.54
CA ASP A 76 -9.48 17.24 -12.63
C ASP A 76 -10.21 15.97 -13.11
N SER A 77 -9.49 14.85 -13.21
CA SER A 77 -10.04 13.56 -13.61
C SER A 77 -9.27 12.40 -12.99
N LEU A 78 -9.96 11.27 -12.84
CA LEU A 78 -9.38 10.01 -12.41
C LEU A 78 -9.95 8.89 -13.28
N GLU A 79 -9.07 8.08 -13.84
CA GLU A 79 -9.45 6.97 -14.72
C GLU A 79 -8.67 5.71 -14.33
N ILE A 80 -9.37 4.58 -14.20
CA ILE A 80 -8.72 3.28 -14.04
C ILE A 80 -8.10 2.86 -15.37
N ARG A 81 -6.80 2.51 -15.34
CA ARG A 81 -6.14 1.90 -16.50
C ARG A 81 -6.08 0.39 -16.33
N ASN A 82 -6.57 -0.32 -17.34
CA ASN A 82 -6.45 -1.77 -17.47
C ASN A 82 -5.35 -2.09 -18.49
N PRO A 83 -4.06 -2.15 -18.08
CA PRO A 83 -3.00 -2.54 -18.98
C PRO A 83 -3.26 -3.97 -19.48
N GLY A 84 -3.23 -4.16 -20.79
CA GLY A 84 -3.32 -5.49 -21.38
C GLY A 84 -2.12 -6.34 -20.96
N VAL A 85 -2.35 -7.61 -20.62
CA VAL A 85 -1.27 -8.55 -20.33
C VAL A 85 -0.82 -9.20 -21.63
N GLN A 86 0.47 -9.07 -21.97
CA GLN A 86 1.09 -9.85 -23.05
C GLN A 86 1.97 -10.93 -22.42
N PHE A 87 1.66 -12.20 -22.70
CA PHE A 87 2.50 -13.33 -22.30
C PHE A 87 3.08 -14.01 -23.53
N THR A 88 4.32 -14.48 -23.41
CA THR A 88 5.01 -15.27 -24.42
C THR A 88 5.28 -16.65 -23.85
N LEU A 89 4.76 -17.70 -24.48
CA LEU A 89 5.05 -19.08 -24.12
C LEU A 89 5.98 -19.69 -25.16
N ALA A 90 7.17 -20.08 -24.73
CA ALA A 90 8.09 -20.87 -25.55
C ALA A 90 8.02 -22.33 -25.08
N ILE A 91 7.63 -23.22 -25.98
CA ILE A 91 7.66 -24.67 -25.77
C ILE A 91 8.80 -25.24 -26.60
N ASN A 92 9.71 -25.97 -25.96
CA ASN A 92 10.75 -26.73 -26.66
C ASN A 92 10.36 -28.22 -26.63
N GLY A 93 9.88 -28.74 -27.76
CA GLY A 93 9.65 -30.17 -27.93
C GLY A 93 10.95 -30.86 -28.31
N GLY A 94 11.50 -31.67 -27.40
CA GLY A 94 12.57 -32.61 -27.74
C GLY A 94 12.06 -33.72 -28.66
N PRO A 95 12.94 -34.41 -29.42
CA PRO A 95 12.52 -35.54 -30.25
C PRO A 95 12.02 -36.70 -29.39
N ASP A 96 10.90 -37.31 -29.81
CA ASP A 96 10.34 -38.55 -29.26
C ASP A 96 11.28 -39.75 -29.44
#